data_AF-A0A8X8YV96-F1
#
_entry.id   AF-A0A8X8YV96-F1
#
_cell.length_a   1.000
_cell.length_b   1.000
_cell.length_c   1.000
_cell.angle_alpha   90.00
_cell.angle_beta   90.00
_cell.angle_gamma   90.00
#
_symmetry.space_group_name_H-M   'P 1'
#
loop_
_entity.id
_entity.type
_entity.pdbx_description
1 polymer ?
#
loop_
_entity_poly.entity_id
_entity_poly.type
_entity_poly.pdbx_seq_one_letter_code
_entity_poly.pdbx_strand_id
1 'polypeptide(L)'
;MNLDDVELDILGSCKKITISKDDTVILDGSGEKKSIEERCEQIRSAVELSTSDYDKEKLQERLAKLSGGVAVLKVTFCSLESPVLEEPAKQKLVRRKRVTDALNATKAAVEEGIVPGGGVALLYAAKELEKLPTANFNQKIGVQIIQNALKTPVYTIASNAGVEGAVVVGKLLESENPDLGYDAAKGNMDT
;
A
#
# COMPACT_ATOMS: atom_id res chain seq x y z
N MET A 1 -24.24 -28.07 24.20
CA MET A 1 -23.63 -27.09 25.11
C MET A 1 -24.50 -25.86 25.09
N ASN A 2 -25.13 -25.52 26.21
CA ASN A 2 -25.78 -24.23 26.37
C ASN A 2 -24.71 -23.19 26.73
N LEU A 3 -24.94 -21.91 26.41
CA LEU A 3 -24.01 -20.82 26.72
C LEU A 3 -23.75 -20.66 28.23
N ASP A 4 -24.61 -21.22 29.05
CA ASP A 4 -24.53 -21.18 30.52
C ASP A 4 -23.48 -22.16 31.09
N ASP A 5 -23.08 -23.18 30.32
CA ASP A 5 -22.15 -24.25 30.75
C ASP A 5 -20.70 -24.00 30.26
N VAL A 6 -20.33 -22.75 29.93
CA VAL A 6 -19.03 -22.44 29.33
C VAL A 6 -17.94 -22.25 30.39
N GLU A 7 -16.99 -23.18 30.43
CA GLU A 7 -15.77 -23.07 31.24
C GLU A 7 -14.63 -22.35 30.49
N LEU A 8 -13.67 -21.79 31.24
CA LEU A 8 -12.52 -21.06 30.67
C LEU A 8 -11.69 -21.92 29.70
N ASP A 9 -11.71 -23.24 29.86
CA ASP A 9 -10.99 -24.20 29.03
C ASP A 9 -11.57 -24.33 27.62
N ILE A 10 -12.82 -23.89 27.41
CA ILE A 10 -13.49 -23.86 26.11
C ILE A 10 -13.09 -22.59 25.33
N LEU A 11 -12.60 -21.56 26.02
CA LEU A 11 -12.21 -20.29 25.42
C LEU A 11 -10.78 -20.35 24.89
N GLY A 12 -10.58 -19.87 23.66
CA GLY A 12 -9.24 -19.69 23.10
C GLY A 12 -8.51 -18.50 23.73
N SER A 13 -7.19 -18.59 23.86
CA SER A 13 -6.36 -17.48 24.37
C SER A 13 -5.46 -16.90 23.28
N CYS A 14 -5.23 -15.59 23.35
CA CYS A 14 -4.31 -14.87 22.46
C CYS A 14 -3.68 -13.69 23.19
N LYS A 15 -2.52 -13.24 22.71
CA LYS A 15 -1.77 -12.18 23.38
C LYS A 15 -2.27 -10.78 23.06
N LYS A 16 -2.70 -10.55 21.82
CA LYS A 16 -3.14 -9.22 21.37
C LYS A 16 -4.15 -9.33 20.25
N ILE A 17 -5.22 -8.56 20.36
CA ILE A 17 -6.25 -8.39 19.33
C ILE A 17 -6.26 -6.93 18.89
N THR A 18 -6.32 -6.68 17.60
CA THR A 18 -6.52 -5.34 17.02
C THR A 18 -7.74 -5.40 16.10
N ILE A 19 -8.72 -4.54 16.36
CA ILE A 19 -9.98 -4.48 15.62
C ILE A 19 -10.05 -3.11 14.91
N SER A 20 -10.24 -3.12 13.60
CA SER A 20 -10.58 -1.95 12.79
C SER A 20 -12.02 -2.05 12.30
N LYS A 21 -12.48 -1.10 11.49
CA LYS A 21 -13.84 -1.13 10.92
C LYS A 21 -14.04 -2.33 9.99
N ASP A 22 -13.00 -2.67 9.25
CA ASP A 22 -13.08 -3.65 8.16
C ASP A 22 -12.33 -4.96 8.50
N ASP A 23 -11.35 -4.93 9.43
CA ASP A 23 -10.48 -6.07 9.72
C ASP A 23 -10.39 -6.38 11.23
N THR A 24 -10.22 -7.66 11.54
CA THR A 24 -9.84 -8.12 12.89
C THR A 24 -8.56 -8.96 12.82
N VAL A 25 -7.54 -8.54 13.57
CA VAL A 25 -6.22 -9.20 13.60
C VAL A 25 -5.98 -9.76 15.00
N ILE A 26 -5.80 -11.08 15.09
CA ILE A 26 -5.45 -11.80 16.30
C ILE A 26 -3.97 -12.21 16.23
N LEU A 27 -3.20 -11.88 17.27
CA LEU A 27 -1.76 -12.09 17.34
C LEU A 27 -1.41 -13.04 18.49
N ASP A 28 -0.43 -13.91 18.24
CA ASP A 28 0.10 -14.91 19.20
C ASP A 28 -1.04 -15.69 19.90
N GLY A 29 -1.80 -16.49 19.14
CA GLY A 29 -2.77 -17.43 19.70
C GLY A 29 -2.08 -18.62 20.37
N SER A 30 -2.63 -19.13 21.48
CA SER A 30 -2.06 -20.25 22.25
C SER A 30 -2.37 -21.63 21.67
N GLY A 31 -2.65 -21.73 20.37
CA GLY A 31 -2.95 -23.00 19.72
C GLY A 31 -1.72 -23.89 19.57
N GLU A 32 -1.91 -25.21 19.64
CA GLU A 32 -0.83 -26.15 19.37
C GLU A 32 -0.40 -26.09 17.89
N LYS A 33 0.91 -25.94 17.66
CA LYS A 33 1.46 -25.87 16.29
C LYS A 33 1.10 -27.09 15.44
N LYS A 34 1.07 -28.28 16.06
CA LYS A 34 0.70 -29.54 15.39
C LYS A 34 -0.73 -29.49 14.85
N SER A 35 -1.69 -29.07 15.66
CA SER A 35 -3.09 -28.94 15.22
C SER A 35 -3.27 -27.93 14.08
N ILE A 36 -2.45 -26.87 14.05
CA ILE A 36 -2.45 -25.89 12.96
C ILE A 36 -1.87 -26.50 11.67
N GLU A 37 -0.78 -27.26 11.76
CA GLU A 37 -0.16 -27.97 10.63
C GLU A 37 -1.11 -29.04 10.05
N GLU A 38 -1.69 -29.88 10.91
CA GLU A 38 -2.72 -30.86 10.53
C GLU A 38 -3.91 -30.16 9.83
N ARG A 39 -4.34 -29.00 10.33
CA ARG A 39 -5.40 -28.23 9.70
C ARG A 39 -5.00 -27.67 8.34
N CYS A 40 -3.75 -27.25 8.17
CA CYS A 40 -3.23 -26.81 6.89
C CYS A 40 -3.21 -27.95 5.86
N GLU A 41 -2.80 -29.15 6.27
CA GLU A 41 -2.80 -30.35 5.41
C GLU A 41 -4.22 -30.74 4.98
N GLN A 42 -5.17 -30.74 5.92
CA GLN A 42 -6.59 -30.97 5.61
C GLN A 42 -7.12 -29.99 4.54
N ILE A 43 -6.75 -28.70 4.65
CA ILE A 43 -7.18 -27.69 3.69
C ILE A 43 -6.49 -27.90 2.33
N ARG A 44 -5.21 -28.28 2.28
CA ARG A 44 -4.51 -28.62 1.02
C ARG A 44 -5.24 -29.75 0.29
N SER A 45 -5.55 -30.84 0.99
CA SER A 45 -6.30 -31.96 0.40
C SER A 45 -7.69 -31.54 -0.07
N ALA A 46 -8.37 -30.65 0.67
CA ALA A 46 -9.68 -30.12 0.27
C ALA A 46 -9.61 -29.24 -0.98
N VAL A 47 -8.52 -28.49 -1.19
CA VAL A 47 -8.31 -27.70 -2.42
C VAL A 47 -8.18 -28.62 -3.63
N GLU A 48 -7.45 -29.73 -3.51
CA GLU A 48 -7.24 -30.70 -4.59
C GLU A 48 -8.52 -31.45 -4.98
N LEU A 49 -9.34 -31.78 -3.97
CA LEU A 49 -10.61 -32.49 -4.17
C LEU A 49 -11.75 -31.57 -4.64
N SER A 50 -11.62 -30.26 -4.47
CA SER A 50 -12.65 -29.32 -4.91
C SER A 50 -12.66 -29.18 -6.43
N THR A 51 -13.85 -29.16 -7.01
CA THR A 51 -14.07 -28.94 -8.45
C THR A 51 -14.54 -27.52 -8.75
N SER A 52 -14.92 -26.75 -7.72
CA SER A 52 -15.38 -25.37 -7.83
C SER A 52 -14.22 -24.39 -7.69
N ASP A 53 -14.07 -23.48 -8.67
CA ASP A 53 -13.01 -22.46 -8.65
C ASP A 53 -13.17 -21.48 -7.49
N TYR A 54 -14.42 -21.14 -7.14
CA TYR A 54 -14.74 -20.31 -5.97
C TYR A 54 -14.26 -20.94 -4.67
N ASP A 55 -14.50 -22.24 -4.49
CA ASP A 55 -14.09 -22.95 -3.27
C ASP A 55 -12.56 -23.11 -3.21
N LYS A 56 -11.91 -23.34 -4.35
CA LYS A 56 -10.44 -23.37 -4.42
C LYS A 56 -9.84 -22.05 -3.99
N GLU A 57 -10.35 -20.93 -4.50
CA GLU A 57 -9.88 -19.58 -4.15
C GLU A 57 -10.03 -19.31 -2.66
N LYS A 58 -11.22 -19.60 -2.08
CA LYS A 58 -11.47 -19.38 -0.64
C LYS A 58 -10.67 -20.30 0.28
N LEU A 59 -10.45 -21.54 -0.11
CA LEU A 59 -9.59 -22.45 0.64
C LEU A 59 -8.12 -22.04 0.56
N GLN A 60 -7.66 -21.53 -0.59
CA GLN A 60 -6.32 -20.97 -0.75
C GLN A 60 -6.12 -19.69 0.09
N GLU A 61 -7.09 -18.77 0.10
CA GLU A 61 -7.06 -17.59 0.98
C GLU A 61 -6.92 -18.02 2.45
N ARG A 62 -7.74 -18.97 2.89
CA ARG A 62 -7.69 -19.48 4.28
C ARG A 62 -6.36 -20.15 4.60
N LEU A 63 -5.83 -20.96 3.68
CA LEU A 63 -4.54 -21.61 3.83
C LEU A 63 -3.42 -20.59 3.94
N ALA A 64 -3.44 -19.54 3.12
CA ALA A 64 -2.47 -18.46 3.18
C ALA A 64 -2.51 -17.74 4.52
N LYS A 65 -3.70 -17.51 5.09
CA LYS A 65 -3.83 -16.90 6.43
C LYS A 65 -3.33 -17.81 7.56
N LEU A 66 -3.50 -19.13 7.45
CA LEU A 66 -3.03 -20.09 8.45
C LEU A 66 -1.53 -20.37 8.35
N SER A 67 -0.99 -20.50 7.14
CA SER A 67 0.41 -20.84 6.90
C SER A 67 1.34 -19.63 6.85
N GLY A 68 0.86 -18.48 6.33
CA GLY A 68 1.64 -17.25 6.19
C GLY A 68 1.96 -16.58 7.53
N GLY A 69 1.25 -16.96 8.60
CA GLY A 69 1.43 -16.40 9.94
C GLY A 69 1.23 -14.89 9.97
N VAL A 70 1.60 -14.28 11.10
CA VAL A 70 1.61 -12.82 11.23
C VAL A 70 3.00 -12.35 11.62
N ALA A 71 3.66 -11.62 10.74
CA ALA A 71 4.96 -11.02 11.01
C ALA A 71 4.79 -9.74 11.83
N VAL A 72 5.47 -9.65 12.98
CA VAL A 72 5.47 -8.44 13.82
C VAL A 72 6.78 -7.69 13.63
N LEU A 73 6.71 -6.54 12.94
CA LEU A 73 7.84 -5.63 12.75
C LEU A 73 7.98 -4.72 13.99
N LYS A 74 8.99 -5.00 14.82
CA LYS A 74 9.35 -4.14 15.96
C LYS A 74 10.37 -3.09 15.50
N VAL A 75 9.89 -1.89 15.21
CA VAL A 75 10.75 -0.76 14.85
C VAL A 75 11.18 -0.04 16.12
N THR A 76 12.44 -0.22 16.52
CA THR A 76 13.09 0.58 17.56
C THR A 76 13.72 1.82 16.94
N PHE A 77 13.51 2.98 17.55
CA PHE A 77 14.17 4.21 17.16
C PHE A 77 15.28 4.48 18.16
N CYS A 78 16.54 4.45 17.73
CA CYS A 78 17.64 4.92 18.56
C CYS A 78 17.49 6.44 18.71
N SER A 79 17.27 6.90 19.94
CA SER A 79 17.41 8.31 20.30
C SER A 79 18.89 8.59 20.57
N LEU A 80 19.72 8.51 19.53
CA LEU A 80 21.08 9.05 19.60
C LEU A 80 21.05 10.44 18.95
N GLU A 81 21.16 11.42 19.85
CA GLU A 81 21.64 12.79 19.66
C GLU A 81 20.88 13.73 18.72
N SER A 82 19.86 14.37 19.28
CA SER A 82 19.80 15.85 19.23
C SER A 82 19.01 16.35 20.45
N PRO A 83 19.67 17.00 21.42
CA PRO A 83 19.03 17.48 22.66
C PRO A 83 18.17 18.75 22.47
N VAL A 84 17.81 19.12 21.23
CA VAL A 84 17.30 20.47 20.90
C VAL A 84 15.86 20.50 20.37
N LEU A 85 15.13 19.38 20.27
CA LEU A 85 13.75 19.41 19.78
C LEU A 85 12.79 18.76 20.78
N GLU A 86 12.03 19.60 21.46
CA GLU A 86 11.16 19.36 22.63
C GLU A 86 9.98 18.39 22.43
N GLU A 87 9.97 17.51 21.41
CA GLU A 87 8.82 16.63 21.14
C GLU A 87 9.26 15.20 20.71
N PRO A 88 9.85 14.40 21.63
CA PRO A 88 10.27 13.03 21.33
C PRO A 88 9.12 12.13 20.84
N ALA A 89 7.87 12.44 21.24
CA ALA A 89 6.67 11.73 20.79
C ALA A 89 6.34 12.01 19.30
N LYS A 90 6.46 13.27 18.84
CA LYS A 90 6.16 13.64 17.44
C LYS A 90 7.15 12.99 16.49
N GLN A 91 8.45 12.99 16.80
CA GLN A 91 9.46 12.33 15.96
C GLN A 91 9.23 10.82 15.85
N LYS A 92 8.87 10.16 16.97
CA LYS A 92 8.52 8.74 17.01
C LYS A 92 7.29 8.45 16.14
N LEU A 93 6.28 9.31 16.20
CA LEU A 93 5.08 9.19 15.39
C LEU A 93 5.37 9.36 13.90
N VAL A 94 6.17 10.36 13.50
CA VAL A 94 6.54 10.58 12.10
C VAL A 94 7.25 9.36 11.52
N ARG A 95 8.23 8.81 12.23
CA ARG A 95 8.96 7.63 11.73
C ARG A 95 8.07 6.38 11.69
N ARG A 96 7.20 6.18 12.69
CA ARG A 96 6.21 5.10 12.65
C ARG A 96 5.28 5.26 11.45
N LYS A 97 4.79 6.48 11.18
CA LYS A 97 3.94 6.79 10.02
C LYS A 97 4.63 6.46 8.70
N ARG A 98 5.92 6.78 8.56
CA ARG A 98 6.71 6.41 7.37
C ARG A 98 6.80 4.90 7.16
N VAL A 99 7.02 4.14 8.24
CA VAL A 99 7.07 2.67 8.14
C VAL A 99 5.70 2.10 7.77
N THR A 100 4.62 2.59 8.38
CA THR A 100 3.27 2.12 8.04
C THR A 100 2.89 2.48 6.61
N ASP A 101 3.29 3.66 6.15
CA ASP A 101 3.07 4.11 4.78
C ASP A 101 3.82 3.23 3.77
N ALA A 102 5.10 2.96 4.02
CA ALA A 102 5.91 2.05 3.19
C ALA A 102 5.30 0.64 3.14
N LEU A 103 4.85 0.09 4.28
CA LEU A 103 4.21 -1.23 4.32
C LEU A 103 2.94 -1.27 3.47
N ASN A 104 2.10 -0.25 3.57
CA ASN A 104 0.87 -0.17 2.79
C ASN A 104 1.18 0.01 1.30
N ALA A 105 2.17 0.84 0.95
CA ALA A 105 2.61 1.03 -0.42
C ALA A 105 3.14 -0.28 -1.05
N THR A 106 3.96 -1.06 -0.32
CA THR A 106 4.45 -2.35 -0.83
C THR A 106 3.34 -3.38 -0.99
N LYS A 107 2.31 -3.35 -0.15
CA LYS A 107 1.15 -4.23 -0.29
C LYS A 107 0.35 -3.87 -1.54
N ALA A 108 0.01 -2.60 -1.71
CA ALA A 108 -0.69 -2.10 -2.88
C ALA A 108 0.09 -2.39 -4.18
N ALA A 109 1.41 -2.21 -4.17
CA ALA A 109 2.28 -2.51 -5.31
C ALA A 109 2.27 -4.00 -5.73
N VAL A 110 2.13 -4.91 -4.76
CA VAL A 110 2.04 -6.36 -5.04
C VAL A 110 0.66 -6.74 -5.58
N GLU A 111 -0.40 -6.05 -5.14
CA GLU A 111 -1.78 -6.33 -5.54
C GLU A 111 -2.13 -5.73 -6.91
N GLU A 112 -1.80 -4.46 -7.14
CA GLU A 112 -2.21 -3.70 -8.35
C GLU A 112 -1.07 -3.49 -9.35
N GLY A 113 0.18 -3.79 -8.97
CA GLY A 113 1.37 -3.56 -9.78
C GLY A 113 2.02 -2.18 -9.52
N ILE A 114 3.00 -1.83 -10.34
CA ILE A 114 3.80 -0.60 -10.19
C ILE A 114 3.79 0.24 -11.47
N VAL A 115 3.90 1.55 -11.29
CA VAL A 115 3.98 2.56 -12.36
C VAL A 115 5.13 3.54 -12.07
N PRO A 116 5.68 4.23 -13.09
CA PRO A 116 6.72 5.24 -12.88
C PRO A 116 6.28 6.33 -11.90
N GLY A 117 7.13 6.59 -10.91
CA GLY A 117 6.87 7.50 -9.79
C GLY A 117 7.06 8.98 -10.13
N GLY A 118 7.21 9.81 -9.10
CA GLY A 118 7.51 11.25 -9.27
C GLY A 118 6.37 12.09 -9.87
N GLY A 119 5.18 11.52 -10.01
CA GLY A 119 4.04 12.16 -10.69
C GLY A 119 4.07 12.03 -12.22
N VAL A 120 5.07 11.33 -12.77
CA VAL A 120 5.28 11.15 -14.22
C VAL A 120 4.15 10.34 -14.86
N ALA A 121 3.68 9.28 -14.19
CA ALA A 121 2.52 8.51 -14.66
C ALA A 121 1.26 9.38 -14.88
N LEU A 122 1.02 10.35 -13.99
CA LEU A 122 -0.11 11.28 -14.11
C LEU A 122 0.09 12.27 -15.25
N LEU A 123 1.33 12.72 -15.46
CA LEU A 123 1.69 13.61 -16.56
C LEU A 123 1.44 12.96 -17.93
N TYR A 124 1.86 11.71 -18.11
CA TYR A 124 1.62 11.00 -19.36
C TYR A 124 0.14 10.66 -19.58
N ALA A 125 -0.60 10.34 -18.52
CA ALA A 125 -2.06 10.22 -18.61
C ALA A 125 -2.73 11.54 -19.05
N ALA A 126 -2.21 12.69 -18.64
CA ALA A 126 -2.71 14.01 -19.06
C ALA A 126 -2.52 14.27 -20.57
N LYS A 127 -1.46 13.70 -21.18
CA LYS A 127 -1.19 13.79 -22.63
C LYS A 127 -2.21 12.98 -23.43
N GLU A 128 -2.57 11.78 -22.96
CA GLU A 128 -3.61 10.97 -23.61
C GLU A 128 -5.01 11.59 -23.48
N LEU A 129 -5.29 12.32 -22.40
CA LEU A 129 -6.55 13.07 -22.22
C LEU A 129 -6.80 14.13 -23.30
N GLU A 130 -5.78 14.62 -24.01
CA GLU A 130 -5.96 15.57 -25.13
C GLU A 130 -6.70 14.94 -26.31
N LYS A 131 -6.59 13.62 -26.48
CA LYS A 131 -7.22 12.89 -27.59
C LYS A 131 -8.71 12.59 -27.31
N LEU A 132 -9.21 12.89 -26.11
CA LEU A 132 -10.55 12.52 -25.70
C LEU A 132 -11.60 13.43 -26.38
N PRO A 133 -12.52 12.88 -27.19
CA PRO A 133 -13.54 13.68 -27.84
C PRO A 133 -14.58 14.17 -26.83
N THR A 134 -14.77 15.49 -26.74
CA THR A 134 -15.75 16.09 -25.82
C THR A 134 -17.02 16.48 -26.57
N ALA A 135 -18.19 16.16 -26.01
CA ALA A 135 -19.48 16.46 -26.65
C ALA A 135 -19.86 17.94 -26.55
N ASN A 136 -19.45 18.62 -25.48
CA ASN A 136 -19.83 20.00 -25.17
C ASN A 136 -18.64 20.85 -24.69
N PHE A 137 -18.72 22.17 -24.85
CA PHE A 137 -17.68 23.11 -24.39
C PHE A 137 -17.41 23.01 -22.89
N ASN A 138 -18.44 22.80 -22.06
CA ASN A 138 -18.29 22.62 -20.62
C ASN A 138 -17.48 21.36 -20.27
N GLN A 139 -17.62 20.28 -21.04
CA GLN A 139 -16.82 19.07 -20.86
C GLN A 139 -15.37 19.32 -21.25
N LYS A 140 -15.12 20.10 -22.31
CA LYS A 140 -13.76 20.52 -22.71
C LYS A 140 -13.06 21.31 -21.61
N ILE A 141 -13.76 22.24 -20.96
CA ILE A 141 -13.23 22.94 -19.78
C ILE A 141 -12.94 21.95 -18.65
N GLY A 142 -13.83 20.99 -18.39
CA GLY A 142 -13.63 19.95 -17.38
C GLY A 142 -12.37 19.12 -17.62
N VAL A 143 -12.14 18.67 -18.86
CA VAL A 143 -10.92 17.94 -19.25
C VAL A 143 -9.69 18.81 -19.02
N GLN A 144 -9.72 20.09 -19.42
CA GLN A 144 -8.61 21.02 -19.21
C GLN A 144 -8.26 21.21 -17.72
N ILE A 145 -9.27 21.27 -16.84
CA ILE A 145 -9.08 21.38 -15.39
C ILE A 145 -8.34 20.14 -14.87
N ILE A 146 -8.77 18.94 -15.26
CA ILE A 146 -8.13 17.69 -14.86
C ILE A 146 -6.68 17.64 -15.37
N GLN A 147 -6.44 18.02 -16.63
CA GLN A 147 -5.08 18.07 -17.18
C GLN A 147 -4.14 18.98 -16.39
N ASN A 148 -4.64 20.15 -15.96
CA ASN A 148 -3.84 21.06 -15.13
C ASN A 148 -3.59 20.48 -13.73
N ALA A 149 -4.59 19.80 -13.14
CA ALA A 149 -4.45 19.13 -11.85
C ALA A 149 -3.39 18.02 -11.92
N LEU A 150 -3.39 17.21 -12.97
CA LEU A 150 -2.44 16.10 -13.15
C LEU A 150 -0.97 16.56 -13.34
N LYS A 151 -0.74 17.78 -13.81
CA LYS A 151 0.61 18.39 -13.92
C LYS A 151 1.16 18.88 -12.58
N THR A 152 0.28 19.13 -11.60
CA THR A 152 0.63 19.77 -10.32
C THR A 152 1.60 18.95 -9.45
N PRO A 153 1.49 17.61 -9.34
CA PRO A 153 2.41 16.79 -8.54
C PRO A 153 3.87 16.93 -8.98
N VAL A 154 4.15 16.79 -10.28
CA VAL A 154 5.51 16.92 -10.84
C VAL A 154 6.05 18.33 -10.60
N TYR A 155 5.23 19.34 -10.88
CA TYR A 155 5.59 20.74 -10.64
C TYR A 155 5.97 21.00 -9.17
N THR A 156 5.18 20.47 -8.24
CA THR A 156 5.37 20.68 -6.80
C THR A 156 6.61 19.96 -6.30
N ILE A 157 6.87 18.73 -6.76
CA ILE A 157 8.08 17.97 -6.40
C ILE A 157 9.33 18.71 -6.89
N ALA A 158 9.33 19.15 -8.15
CA ALA A 158 10.45 19.90 -8.74
C ALA A 158 10.67 21.25 -8.03
N SER A 159 9.60 22.00 -7.76
CA SER A 159 9.67 23.27 -7.02
C SER A 159 10.22 23.09 -5.61
N ASN A 160 9.79 22.03 -4.91
CA ASN A 160 10.31 21.68 -3.58
C ASN A 160 11.80 21.28 -3.61
N ALA A 161 12.31 20.81 -4.75
CA ALA A 161 13.72 20.52 -4.95
C ALA A 161 14.56 21.77 -5.33
N GLY A 162 13.92 22.95 -5.45
CA GLY A 162 14.59 24.20 -5.78
C GLY A 162 14.86 24.41 -7.27
N VAL A 163 14.26 23.58 -8.15
CA VAL A 163 14.33 23.74 -9.60
C VAL A 163 13.01 24.27 -10.15
N GLU A 164 13.06 24.89 -11.33
CA GLU A 164 11.86 25.44 -11.95
C GLU A 164 10.95 24.33 -12.50
N GLY A 165 9.88 24.03 -11.76
CA GLY A 165 8.98 22.92 -12.10
C GLY A 165 8.30 23.04 -13.47
N ALA A 166 8.10 24.26 -13.98
CA ALA A 166 7.57 24.49 -15.33
C ALA A 166 8.52 23.97 -16.42
N VAL A 167 9.83 24.15 -16.24
CA VAL A 167 10.86 23.67 -17.18
C VAL A 167 10.94 22.15 -17.17
N VAL A 168 10.86 21.53 -15.98
CA VAL A 168 10.86 20.06 -15.84
C VAL A 168 9.63 19.45 -16.51
N VAL A 169 8.44 19.98 -16.23
CA VAL A 169 7.18 19.52 -16.85
C VAL A 169 7.20 19.70 -18.37
N GLY A 170 7.71 20.83 -18.88
CA GLY A 170 7.85 21.08 -20.31
C GLY A 170 8.73 20.03 -21.00
N LYS A 171 9.92 19.79 -20.46
CA LYS A 171 10.87 18.79 -20.99
C LYS A 171 10.29 17.36 -20.99
N LEU A 172 9.54 16.99 -19.95
CA LEU A 172 8.91 15.67 -19.88
C LEU A 172 7.76 15.51 -20.88
N LEU A 173 7.01 16.57 -21.18
CA LEU A 173 5.95 16.56 -22.18
C LEU A 173 6.48 16.50 -23.62
N GLU A 174 7.62 17.14 -23.87
CA GLU A 174 8.37 17.09 -25.14
C GLU A 174 8.95 15.70 -25.41
N SER A 175 9.27 14.93 -24.37
CA SER A 175 9.73 13.55 -24.52
C SER A 175 8.63 12.65 -25.09
N GLU A 176 9.03 11.77 -26.01
CA GLU A 176 8.18 10.68 -26.54
C GLU A 176 8.35 9.38 -25.76
N ASN A 177 9.38 9.28 -24.90
CA ASN A 177 9.61 8.10 -24.09
C ASN A 177 8.71 8.14 -22.83
N PRO A 178 7.75 7.18 -22.67
CA PRO A 178 6.87 7.12 -21.51
C PRO A 178 7.57 6.72 -20.20
N ASP A 179 8.80 6.19 -20.29
CA ASP A 179 9.58 5.79 -19.11
C ASP A 179 10.47 6.93 -18.60
N LEU A 180 10.61 8.03 -19.35
CA LEU A 180 11.44 9.15 -18.93
C LEU A 180 10.79 9.91 -17.75
N GLY A 181 11.52 10.05 -16.66
CA GLY A 181 11.13 10.80 -15.48
C GLY A 181 12.18 11.81 -15.04
N TYR A 182 11.87 12.51 -13.95
CA TYR A 182 12.78 13.45 -13.30
C TYR A 182 13.06 12.98 -11.87
N ASP A 183 14.32 12.64 -11.60
CA ASP A 183 14.79 12.33 -10.25
C ASP A 183 15.16 13.64 -9.54
N ALA A 184 14.23 14.14 -8.72
CA ALA A 184 14.40 15.35 -7.93
C ALA A 184 15.49 15.23 -6.84
N ALA A 185 15.88 14.02 -6.43
CA ALA A 185 16.94 13.83 -5.45
C ALA A 185 18.34 13.97 -6.07
N LYS A 186 18.51 13.49 -7.30
CA LYS A 186 19.76 13.64 -8.08
C LYS A 186 19.81 14.90 -8.94
N GLY A 187 18.65 15.50 -9.21
CA GLY A 187 18.51 16.70 -10.05
C GLY A 187 18.55 16.43 -11.55
N ASN A 188 18.43 15.18 -12.00
CA ASN A 188 18.62 14.76 -13.40
C ASN A 188 17.39 14.04 -13.96
N MET A 189 17.27 14.00 -15.28
CA MET A 189 16.31 13.12 -15.96
C MET A 189 16.80 11.67 -15.87
N ASP A 190 15.92 10.75 -15.50
CA ASP A 190 16.21 9.32 -15.34
C ASP A 190 15.12 8.51 -16.05
N THR A 191 15.40 7.28 -16.47
CA THR A 191 14.43 6.37 -17.12
C THR A 191 14.20 5.13 -16.25
#